data_AF-A0A556AU24-F1
#
_entry.id   AF-A0A556AU24-F1
#
_cell.length_a   1.000
_cell.length_b   1.000
_cell.length_c   1.000
_cell.angle_alpha   90.00
_cell.angle_beta   90.00
_cell.angle_gamma   90.00
#
_symmetry.space_group_name_H-M   'P 1'
#
loop_
_entity.id
_entity.type
_entity.pdbx_description
1 polymer ?
#
loop_
_entity_poly.entity_id
_entity_poly.type
_entity_poly.pdbx_seq_one_letter_code
_entity_poly.pdbx_strand_id
1 'polypeptide(L)'
;MSGLSVSPGAVRPYVGAALCALAFATPALALDQGFPLRDALAHLPRVLLEQTVAQPAYFVDVSAALQTAPAQATPAELVRRMQVGGGLRAVQALASGGATVWQQAAGIAPSDLHYLVAFGKPAARTTVWGLGSAASVAQLMHALPAKGFSPYAANGLREGLANGEPMVLDLSRREPDNPWLGARGQTSIVAPLDTGVVQAGTPQAASLVQQARLTDSLAAHPALSPALGVLQQVAQEDGTRVIQALVLRPSDLALEPDTPAERATQARLRGAPNPPAEPAGERVPPYEAGIVADLQGSRAPEVGVALSYRDCVAATAAGEVLARAWQAGNPAGSAREPQGRPRADATVTVSITTREEQDGCAVLARLTEAGGERSANPVFDAVATAIDNDDLRILRLAPTAP
;
A
#
# COMPACT_ATOMS: atom_id res chain seq x y z
N MET A 1 -47.21 -46.39 63.53
CA MET A 1 -46.90 -47.77 63.07
C MET A 1 -46.65 -47.70 61.57
N SER A 2 -45.42 -48.01 61.20
CA SER A 2 -44.88 -48.56 59.94
C SER A 2 -45.63 -48.37 58.60
N GLY A 3 -44.89 -47.92 57.56
CA GLY A 3 -45.23 -48.23 56.17
C GLY A 3 -44.67 -47.30 55.08
N LEU A 4 -43.40 -47.49 54.71
CA LEU A 4 -42.82 -47.24 53.37
C LEU A 4 -43.51 -48.17 52.35
N SER A 5 -43.61 -47.99 51.02
CA SER A 5 -43.12 -47.03 50.01
C SER A 5 -43.70 -47.43 48.62
N VAL A 6 -43.55 -46.53 47.64
CA VAL A 6 -43.47 -46.67 46.16
C VAL A 6 -44.72 -46.43 45.29
N SER A 7 -44.63 -45.35 44.50
CA SER A 7 -45.48 -44.87 43.39
C SER A 7 -45.51 -45.77 42.14
N PRO A 8 -46.44 -45.48 41.20
CA PRO A 8 -45.99 -44.93 39.92
C PRO A 8 -46.91 -43.90 39.24
N GLY A 9 -46.28 -42.97 38.52
CA GLY A 9 -46.64 -42.58 37.15
C GLY A 9 -47.85 -41.67 36.93
N ALA A 10 -47.63 -40.35 36.96
CA ALA A 10 -48.56 -39.37 36.37
C ALA A 10 -48.00 -38.85 35.04
N VAL A 11 -48.69 -39.16 33.95
CA VAL A 11 -48.51 -38.56 32.62
C VAL A 11 -49.23 -37.22 32.59
N ARG A 12 -48.55 -36.14 32.22
CA ARG A 12 -49.19 -34.89 31.77
C ARG A 12 -48.46 -34.28 30.57
N PRO A 13 -49.19 -33.69 29.62
CA PRO A 13 -48.66 -33.26 28.34
C PRO A 13 -48.19 -31.79 28.33
N TYR A 14 -47.34 -31.52 27.34
CA TYR A 14 -46.89 -30.26 26.75
C TYR A 14 -47.80 -29.04 26.93
N VAL A 15 -47.19 -27.87 27.19
CA VAL A 15 -47.19 -26.65 26.33
C VAL A 15 -46.35 -25.57 27.03
N GLY A 16 -45.42 -24.93 26.30
CA GLY A 16 -44.83 -23.66 26.70
C GLY A 16 -43.30 -23.57 26.72
N ALA A 17 -42.61 -24.01 25.66
CA ALA A 17 -41.20 -23.65 25.47
C ALA A 17 -41.12 -22.29 24.75
N ALA A 18 -40.81 -21.24 25.50
CA ALA A 18 -40.32 -19.99 24.94
C ALA A 18 -38.89 -20.22 24.42
N LEU A 19 -38.72 -20.30 23.10
CA LEU A 19 -37.42 -20.21 22.46
C LEU A 19 -36.91 -18.77 22.60
N CYS A 20 -36.07 -18.52 23.59
CA CYS A 20 -35.11 -17.42 23.51
C CYS A 20 -34.10 -17.79 22.42
N ALA A 21 -34.26 -17.20 21.23
CA ALA A 21 -33.26 -17.23 20.18
C ALA A 21 -31.98 -16.58 20.71
N LEU A 22 -31.02 -17.41 21.12
CA LEU A 22 -29.63 -16.99 21.29
C LEU A 22 -29.15 -16.56 19.90
N ALA A 23 -29.06 -15.25 19.69
CA ALA A 23 -28.29 -14.67 18.61
C ALA A 23 -26.83 -15.06 18.85
N PHE A 24 -26.43 -16.19 18.26
CA PHE A 24 -25.01 -16.48 18.07
C PHE A 24 -24.48 -15.36 17.18
N ALA A 25 -23.75 -14.42 17.79
CA ALA A 25 -22.80 -13.60 17.05
C ALA A 25 -21.86 -14.59 16.36
N THR A 26 -22.10 -14.82 15.07
CA THR A 26 -21.14 -15.51 14.22
C THR A 26 -19.84 -14.72 14.36
N PRO A 27 -18.74 -15.32 14.87
CA PRO A 27 -17.45 -14.66 14.73
C PRO A 27 -17.31 -14.41 13.23
N ALA A 28 -17.10 -13.15 12.85
CA ALA A 28 -16.69 -12.82 11.50
C ALA A 28 -15.51 -13.75 11.22
N LEU A 29 -15.73 -14.70 10.31
CA LEU A 29 -14.70 -15.63 9.90
C LEU A 29 -13.52 -14.75 9.51
N ALA A 30 -12.41 -14.92 10.22
CA ALA A 30 -11.13 -14.44 9.76
C ALA A 30 -10.92 -15.14 8.42
N LEU A 31 -11.30 -14.45 7.33
CA LEU A 31 -10.81 -14.75 6.00
C LEU A 31 -9.30 -14.94 6.17
N ASP A 32 -8.76 -15.99 5.58
CA ASP A 32 -7.32 -16.18 5.43
C ASP A 32 -6.81 -14.91 4.73
N GLN A 33 -6.41 -13.91 5.52
CA GLN A 33 -6.17 -12.57 5.02
C GLN A 33 -4.79 -12.62 4.37
N GLY A 34 -4.79 -13.03 3.11
CA GLY A 34 -3.64 -12.89 2.24
C GLY A 34 -3.03 -11.49 2.41
N PHE A 35 -1.71 -11.41 2.30
CA PHE A 35 -0.97 -10.17 2.52
C PHE A 35 -1.45 -9.08 1.53
N PRO A 36 -2.16 -8.01 1.97
CA PRO A 36 -2.89 -7.11 1.07
C PRO A 36 -2.00 -6.42 0.03
N LEU A 37 -0.76 -6.10 0.40
CA LEU A 37 0.22 -5.54 -0.53
C LEU A 37 0.55 -6.49 -1.69
N ARG A 38 0.69 -7.79 -1.42
CA ARG A 38 0.93 -8.79 -2.47
C ARG A 38 -0.29 -8.94 -3.38
N ASP A 39 -1.48 -9.00 -2.80
CA ASP A 39 -2.73 -9.06 -3.56
C ASP A 39 -2.88 -7.83 -4.49
N ALA A 40 -2.65 -6.64 -3.95
CA ALA A 40 -2.70 -5.40 -4.71
C ALA A 40 -1.71 -5.37 -5.89
N LEU A 41 -0.46 -5.77 -5.66
CA LEU A 41 0.55 -5.83 -6.71
C LEU A 41 0.30 -6.96 -7.72
N ALA A 42 -0.54 -7.94 -7.40
CA ALA A 42 -0.93 -8.99 -8.34
C ALA A 42 -1.85 -8.48 -9.46
N HIS A 43 -2.53 -7.34 -9.24
CA HIS A 43 -3.30 -6.66 -10.28
C HIS A 43 -2.46 -5.76 -11.19
N LEU A 44 -1.21 -5.49 -10.81
CA LEU A 44 -0.37 -4.57 -11.57
C LEU A 44 0.48 -5.31 -12.60
N PRO A 45 0.58 -4.81 -13.84
CA PRO A 45 1.33 -5.46 -14.90
C PRO A 45 2.83 -5.38 -14.63
N ARG A 46 3.54 -6.48 -14.90
CA ARG A 46 5.00 -6.60 -14.71
C ARG A 46 5.81 -5.45 -15.31
N VAL A 47 5.39 -4.98 -16.49
CA VAL A 47 6.09 -3.94 -17.29
C VAL A 47 6.36 -2.64 -16.51
N LEU A 48 5.64 -2.38 -15.42
CA LEU A 48 5.83 -1.15 -14.62
C LEU A 48 7.22 -1.06 -13.98
N LEU A 49 7.89 -2.19 -13.69
CA LEU A 49 9.28 -2.17 -13.19
C LEU A 49 10.29 -1.85 -14.29
N GLU A 50 9.94 -2.07 -15.56
CA GLU A 50 10.82 -1.86 -16.72
C GLU A 50 10.65 -0.45 -17.32
N GLN A 51 9.54 0.22 -17.01
CA GLN A 51 9.28 1.57 -17.46
C GLN A 51 10.17 2.58 -16.74
N THR A 52 10.59 3.63 -17.46
CA THR A 52 11.42 4.73 -16.94
C THR A 52 10.59 5.93 -16.45
N VAL A 53 9.26 5.84 -16.52
CA VAL A 53 8.35 6.96 -16.24
C VAL A 53 7.63 6.76 -14.91
N ALA A 54 7.69 7.78 -14.05
CA ALA A 54 7.02 7.85 -12.74
C ALA A 54 7.40 6.72 -11.78
N GLN A 55 6.96 6.79 -10.53
CA GLN A 55 7.12 5.68 -9.60
C GLN A 55 6.30 4.46 -10.06
N PRO A 56 6.83 3.23 -9.97
CA PRO A 56 6.19 2.03 -10.51
C PRO A 56 4.80 1.77 -9.94
N ALA A 57 4.67 1.88 -8.61
CA ALA A 57 3.41 1.66 -7.92
C ALA A 57 3.38 2.32 -6.54
N TYR A 58 2.19 2.74 -6.15
CA TYR A 58 1.84 3.25 -4.83
C TYR A 58 0.73 2.37 -4.27
N PHE A 59 0.81 2.00 -3.00
CA PHE A 59 -0.18 1.18 -2.30
C PHE A 59 -0.65 1.88 -1.04
N VAL A 60 -1.94 1.75 -0.72
CA VAL A 60 -2.55 2.16 0.54
C VAL A 60 -3.54 1.09 0.99
N ASP A 61 -3.36 0.55 2.19
CA ASP A 61 -4.33 -0.31 2.87
C ASP A 61 -5.33 0.58 3.61
N VAL A 62 -6.47 0.83 2.95
CA VAL A 62 -7.53 1.69 3.48
C VAL A 62 -8.15 1.07 4.73
N SER A 63 -8.31 -0.26 4.74
CA SER A 63 -8.87 -0.98 5.88
C SER A 63 -7.96 -0.91 7.10
N ALA A 64 -6.65 -1.13 6.91
CA ALA A 64 -5.67 -0.98 7.99
C ALA A 64 -5.56 0.46 8.47
N ALA A 65 -5.57 1.46 7.57
CA ALA A 65 -5.57 2.87 7.96
C ALA A 65 -6.79 3.22 8.84
N LEU A 66 -7.99 2.78 8.45
CA LEU A 66 -9.21 2.98 9.24
C LEU A 66 -9.19 2.24 10.59
N GLN A 67 -8.69 1.01 10.63
CA GLN A 67 -8.62 0.20 11.87
C GLN A 67 -7.59 0.72 12.87
N THR A 68 -6.53 1.36 12.38
CA THR A 68 -5.43 1.89 13.21
C THR A 68 -5.65 3.34 13.63
N ALA A 69 -6.60 4.02 13.01
CA ALA A 69 -6.96 5.37 13.35
C ALA A 69 -7.56 5.47 14.76
N PRO A 70 -7.28 6.56 15.49
CA PRO A 70 -8.02 6.88 16.71
C PRO A 70 -9.53 6.89 16.45
N ALA A 71 -10.33 6.46 17.44
CA ALA A 71 -11.79 6.39 17.29
C ALA A 71 -12.47 7.74 16.95
N GLN A 72 -11.79 8.86 17.21
CA GLN A 72 -12.25 10.22 16.91
C GLN A 72 -11.40 10.90 15.82
N ALA A 73 -10.66 10.14 15.03
CA ALA A 73 -9.82 10.68 13.97
C ALA A 73 -10.66 11.51 12.98
N THR A 74 -10.22 12.73 12.75
CA THR A 74 -10.77 13.61 11.72
C THR A 74 -10.43 13.07 10.32
N PRO A 75 -11.20 13.44 9.28
CA PRO A 75 -10.83 13.10 7.90
C PRO A 75 -9.41 13.53 7.51
N ALA A 76 -8.95 14.66 8.03
CA ALA A 76 -7.59 15.16 7.80
C ALA A 76 -6.51 14.23 8.40
N GLU A 77 -6.75 13.67 9.59
CA GLU A 77 -5.82 12.74 10.24
C GLU A 77 -5.77 11.39 9.51
N LEU A 78 -6.92 10.88 9.07
CA LEU A 78 -6.98 9.67 8.23
C LEU A 78 -6.18 9.82 6.94
N VAL A 79 -6.28 10.99 6.30
CA VAL A 79 -5.60 11.26 5.03
C VAL A 79 -4.12 11.48 5.23
N ARG A 80 -3.72 12.14 6.33
CA ARG A 80 -2.31 12.24 6.72
C ARG A 80 -1.69 10.85 6.87
N ARG A 81 -2.41 9.89 7.45
CA ARG A 81 -1.96 8.49 7.57
C ARG A 81 -1.87 7.76 6.22
N MET A 82 -2.49 8.29 5.16
CA MET A 82 -2.49 7.75 3.80
C MET A 82 -1.81 8.73 2.81
N GLN A 83 -0.78 9.45 3.25
CA GLN A 83 -0.15 10.53 2.47
C GLN A 83 0.24 10.11 1.05
N VAL A 84 0.83 8.93 0.88
CA VAL A 84 1.23 8.39 -0.43
C VAL A 84 0.01 8.25 -1.35
N GLY A 85 -1.13 7.89 -0.78
CA GLY A 85 -2.42 7.86 -1.47
C GLY A 85 -3.11 9.21 -1.58
N GLY A 86 -2.59 10.29 -1.00
CA GLY A 86 -3.24 11.60 -0.97
C GLY A 86 -3.48 12.22 -2.35
N GLY A 87 -2.79 11.71 -3.38
CA GLY A 87 -3.05 12.05 -4.78
C GLY A 87 -4.12 11.19 -5.47
N LEU A 88 -4.67 10.17 -4.80
CA LEU A 88 -5.71 9.28 -5.33
C LEU A 88 -7.08 9.90 -5.09
N ARG A 89 -7.93 9.93 -6.13
CA ARG A 89 -9.27 10.52 -6.03
C ARG A 89 -10.10 9.91 -4.90
N ALA A 90 -9.99 8.60 -4.68
CA ALA A 90 -10.68 7.92 -3.59
C ALA A 90 -10.29 8.44 -2.20
N VAL A 91 -8.99 8.65 -1.95
CA VAL A 91 -8.49 9.19 -0.68
C VAL A 91 -8.84 10.67 -0.53
N GLN A 92 -8.71 11.46 -1.60
CA GLN A 92 -9.08 12.89 -1.61
C GLN A 92 -10.56 13.12 -1.34
N ALA A 93 -11.41 12.28 -1.93
CA ALA A 93 -12.85 12.32 -1.69
C ALA A 93 -13.18 12.01 -0.23
N LEU A 94 -12.51 11.01 0.35
CA LEU A 94 -12.69 10.66 1.76
C LEU A 94 -12.23 11.82 2.67
N ALA A 95 -11.13 12.49 2.32
CA ALA A 95 -10.65 13.69 3.00
C ALA A 95 -11.67 14.83 3.02
N SER A 96 -12.33 15.03 1.89
CA SER A 96 -13.13 16.21 1.62
C SER A 96 -14.56 16.06 2.15
N GLY A 97 -15.17 14.90 1.96
CA GLY A 97 -16.57 14.63 2.34
C GLY A 97 -16.74 13.80 3.61
N GLY A 98 -15.69 13.11 4.07
CA GLY A 98 -15.82 12.09 5.13
C GLY A 98 -16.52 10.82 4.65
N ALA A 99 -16.60 9.81 5.53
CA ALA A 99 -17.03 8.46 5.18
C ALA A 99 -18.46 8.38 4.61
N THR A 100 -19.42 9.13 5.18
CA THR A 100 -20.82 9.07 4.76
C THR A 100 -21.04 9.66 3.36
N VAL A 101 -20.46 10.83 3.09
CA VAL A 101 -20.56 11.48 1.77
C VAL A 101 -19.81 10.63 0.74
N TRP A 102 -18.62 10.14 1.10
CA TRP A 102 -17.85 9.23 0.26
C TRP A 102 -18.67 7.99 -0.11
N GLN A 103 -19.31 7.34 0.86
CA GLN A 103 -20.13 6.14 0.62
C GLN A 103 -21.28 6.43 -0.34
N GLN A 104 -21.97 7.55 -0.15
CA GLN A 104 -23.08 7.96 -1.02
C GLN A 104 -22.61 8.22 -2.45
N ALA A 105 -21.45 8.83 -2.64
CA ALA A 105 -20.88 9.09 -3.96
C ALA A 105 -20.30 7.82 -4.62
N ALA A 106 -19.53 7.04 -3.86
CA ALA A 106 -18.86 5.82 -4.31
C ALA A 106 -19.85 4.70 -4.66
N GLY A 107 -20.93 4.56 -3.89
CA GLY A 107 -21.85 3.42 -4.01
C GLY A 107 -21.42 2.16 -3.24
N ILE A 108 -20.36 2.25 -2.44
CA ILE A 108 -19.87 1.23 -1.51
C ILE A 108 -19.43 1.89 -0.20
N ALA A 109 -19.39 1.15 0.92
CA ALA A 109 -18.88 1.71 2.17
C ALA A 109 -17.33 1.75 2.17
N PRO A 110 -16.69 2.71 2.85
CA PRO A 110 -15.23 2.71 3.02
C PRO A 110 -14.69 1.41 3.65
N SER A 111 -15.49 0.75 4.50
CA SER A 111 -15.14 -0.55 5.11
C SER A 111 -15.08 -1.70 4.11
N ASP A 112 -15.72 -1.56 2.94
CA ASP A 112 -15.69 -2.57 1.87
C ASP A 112 -14.49 -2.37 0.92
N LEU A 113 -13.78 -1.25 1.07
CA LEU A 113 -12.55 -0.93 0.35
C LEU A 113 -11.35 -1.41 1.16
N HIS A 114 -10.70 -2.48 0.71
CA HIS A 114 -9.55 -3.05 1.40
C HIS A 114 -8.31 -2.20 1.16
N TYR A 115 -7.97 -1.99 -0.11
CA TYR A 115 -6.80 -1.22 -0.50
C TYR A 115 -7.03 -0.43 -1.77
N LEU A 116 -6.11 0.50 -2.01
CA LEU A 116 -5.92 1.18 -3.27
C LEU A 116 -4.48 0.92 -3.72
N VAL A 117 -4.32 0.59 -5.00
CA VAL A 117 -2.99 0.55 -5.63
C VAL A 117 -3.03 1.29 -6.95
N ALA A 118 -2.02 2.11 -7.20
CA ALA A 118 -2.02 3.00 -8.35
C ALA A 118 -0.67 3.10 -9.02
N PHE A 119 -0.68 3.42 -10.32
CA PHE A 119 0.50 3.71 -11.11
C PHE A 119 0.20 4.83 -12.12
N GLY A 120 1.27 5.42 -12.65
CA GLY A 120 1.20 6.55 -13.57
C GLY A 120 1.01 7.91 -12.89
N LYS A 121 1.01 8.96 -13.70
CA LYS A 121 0.95 10.36 -13.25
C LYS A 121 -0.45 10.93 -13.39
N PRO A 122 -0.88 11.85 -12.51
CA PRO A 122 -2.06 12.69 -12.77
C PRO A 122 -1.89 13.42 -14.12
N ALA A 123 -2.91 13.54 -14.96
CA ALA A 123 -4.29 13.07 -14.80
C ALA A 123 -4.53 11.62 -15.30
N ALA A 124 -3.55 10.97 -15.93
CA ALA A 124 -3.68 9.63 -16.50
C ALA A 124 -3.44 8.48 -15.49
N ARG A 125 -3.54 8.76 -14.18
CA ARG A 125 -3.29 7.78 -13.13
C ARG A 125 -4.34 6.67 -13.19
N THR A 126 -3.87 5.43 -13.10
CA THR A 126 -4.72 4.24 -13.01
C THR A 126 -4.69 3.74 -11.58
N THR A 127 -5.86 3.45 -11.00
CA THR A 127 -6.01 3.01 -9.62
C THR A 127 -6.87 1.76 -9.57
N VAL A 128 -6.40 0.71 -8.93
CA VAL A 128 -7.19 -0.47 -8.58
C VAL A 128 -7.74 -0.29 -7.17
N TRP A 129 -9.03 -0.56 -7.02
CA TRP A 129 -9.76 -0.58 -5.77
C TRP A 129 -9.96 -2.04 -5.40
N GLY A 130 -9.20 -2.51 -4.40
CA GLY A 130 -9.34 -3.87 -3.88
C GLY A 130 -10.57 -3.99 -3.01
N LEU A 131 -11.45 -4.92 -3.34
CA LEU A 131 -12.70 -5.23 -2.65
C LEU A 131 -12.62 -6.64 -2.05
N GLY A 132 -13.44 -6.91 -1.03
CA GLY A 132 -13.36 -8.18 -0.31
C GLY A 132 -13.84 -9.41 -1.08
N SER A 133 -14.55 -9.23 -2.20
CA SER A 133 -15.11 -10.35 -2.97
C SER A 133 -15.60 -9.96 -4.37
N ALA A 134 -15.77 -10.96 -5.25
CA ALA A 134 -16.46 -10.81 -6.52
C ALA A 134 -17.91 -10.31 -6.38
N ALA A 135 -18.58 -10.64 -5.27
CA ALA A 135 -19.93 -10.13 -4.99
C ALA A 135 -19.92 -8.62 -4.75
N SER A 136 -18.93 -8.12 -4.02
CA SER A 136 -18.72 -6.68 -3.80
C SER A 136 -18.43 -5.94 -5.11
N VAL A 137 -17.63 -6.55 -6.00
CA VAL A 137 -17.39 -6.04 -7.37
C VAL A 137 -18.70 -5.94 -8.14
N ALA A 138 -19.48 -7.03 -8.20
CA ALA A 138 -20.76 -7.06 -8.92
C ALA A 138 -21.75 -6.01 -8.39
N GLN A 139 -21.83 -5.86 -7.07
CA GLN A 139 -22.68 -4.85 -6.42
C GLN A 139 -22.25 -3.42 -6.80
N LEU A 140 -20.95 -3.12 -6.74
CA LEU A 140 -20.44 -1.81 -7.13
C LEU A 140 -20.75 -1.53 -8.60
N MET A 141 -20.41 -2.46 -9.50
CA MET A 141 -20.67 -2.32 -10.94
C MET A 141 -22.16 -2.12 -11.25
N HIS A 142 -23.05 -2.77 -10.49
CA HIS A 142 -24.50 -2.58 -10.61
C HIS A 142 -24.97 -1.21 -10.11
N ALA A 143 -24.29 -0.61 -9.12
CA ALA A 143 -24.65 0.69 -8.56
C ALA A 143 -24.18 1.88 -9.42
N LEU A 144 -23.08 1.73 -10.17
CA LEU A 144 -22.46 2.80 -10.96
C LEU A 144 -23.38 3.45 -12.01
N PRO A 145 -24.30 2.74 -12.72
CA PRO A 145 -25.24 3.37 -13.63
C PRO A 145 -26.10 4.47 -12.99
N ALA A 146 -26.54 4.27 -11.74
CA ALA A 146 -27.27 5.29 -10.98
C ALA A 146 -26.40 6.51 -10.60
N LYS A 147 -25.08 6.42 -10.80
CA LYS A 147 -24.09 7.48 -10.60
C LYS A 147 -23.64 8.13 -11.92
N GLY A 148 -24.39 7.90 -13.00
CA GLY A 148 -24.13 8.52 -14.31
C GLY A 148 -23.06 7.81 -15.12
N PHE A 149 -22.75 6.56 -14.79
CA PHE A 149 -21.92 5.71 -15.63
C PHE A 149 -22.76 5.01 -16.70
N SER A 150 -22.19 4.84 -17.90
CA SER A 150 -22.81 4.09 -19.00
C SER A 150 -21.85 3.02 -19.51
N PRO A 151 -22.36 1.91 -20.08
CA PRO A 151 -21.52 0.91 -20.73
C PRO A 151 -20.55 1.55 -21.72
N TYR A 152 -19.27 1.21 -21.59
CA TYR A 152 -18.22 1.73 -22.44
C TYR A 152 -17.41 0.57 -23.00
N ALA A 153 -17.50 0.38 -24.31
CA ALA A 153 -16.74 -0.63 -25.03
C ALA A 153 -15.74 0.08 -25.96
N ALA A 154 -14.46 -0.28 -25.82
CA ALA A 154 -13.39 0.18 -26.69
C ALA A 154 -12.41 -0.97 -26.92
N ASN A 155 -11.65 -0.91 -28.01
CA ASN A 155 -10.74 -1.99 -28.40
C ASN A 155 -9.80 -2.36 -27.23
N GLY A 156 -9.88 -3.62 -26.81
CA GLY A 156 -9.09 -4.20 -25.72
C GLY A 156 -9.76 -4.21 -24.34
N LEU A 157 -10.74 -3.35 -24.08
CA LEU A 157 -11.51 -3.37 -22.83
C LEU A 157 -12.64 -4.41 -22.94
N ARG A 158 -12.64 -5.44 -22.09
CA ARG A 158 -13.64 -6.53 -22.16
C ARG A 158 -15.01 -6.07 -21.66
N GLU A 159 -14.99 -5.38 -20.53
CA GLU A 159 -16.16 -4.85 -19.85
C GLU A 159 -15.72 -3.57 -19.12
N GLY A 160 -16.56 -2.54 -19.16
CA GLY A 160 -16.33 -1.33 -18.40
C GLY A 160 -17.47 -0.35 -18.53
N LEU A 161 -17.50 0.60 -17.61
CA LEU A 161 -18.42 1.72 -17.58
C LEU A 161 -17.63 3.04 -17.58
N ALA A 162 -18.19 4.09 -18.16
CA ALA A 162 -17.60 5.43 -18.13
C ALA A 162 -18.64 6.49 -17.73
N ASN A 163 -18.23 7.52 -16.99
CA ASN A 163 -19.10 8.65 -16.61
C ASN A 163 -18.96 9.89 -17.53
N GLY A 164 -18.47 9.66 -18.75
CA GLY A 164 -18.19 10.66 -19.78
C GLY A 164 -17.18 10.14 -20.80
N GLU A 165 -16.72 11.04 -21.68
CA GLU A 165 -15.66 10.73 -22.65
C GLU A 165 -14.30 10.58 -21.95
N PRO A 166 -13.45 9.61 -22.35
CA PRO A 166 -12.14 9.37 -21.73
C PRO A 166 -11.26 10.61 -21.72
N MET A 167 -10.46 10.77 -20.67
CA MET A 167 -9.53 11.90 -20.47
C MET A 167 -10.16 13.31 -20.46
N VAL A 168 -11.49 13.43 -20.53
CA VAL A 168 -12.14 14.74 -20.41
C VAL A 168 -12.05 15.26 -18.98
N LEU A 169 -11.67 16.53 -18.88
CA LEU A 169 -11.64 17.31 -17.67
C LEU A 169 -12.73 18.39 -17.77
N ASP A 170 -13.73 18.31 -16.91
CA ASP A 170 -14.84 19.26 -16.88
C ASP A 170 -14.91 19.98 -15.53
N LEU A 171 -14.40 21.20 -15.49
CA LEU A 171 -14.37 22.00 -14.26
C LEU A 171 -15.77 22.41 -13.77
N SER A 172 -16.81 22.28 -14.59
CA SER A 172 -18.20 22.52 -14.16
C SER A 172 -18.75 21.34 -13.35
N ARG A 173 -18.18 20.14 -13.53
CA ARG A 173 -18.55 18.90 -12.83
C ARG A 173 -17.61 18.57 -11.66
N ARG A 174 -16.92 19.59 -11.10
CA ARG A 174 -16.04 19.40 -9.94
C ARG A 174 -16.83 18.99 -8.72
N GLU A 175 -16.41 17.88 -8.12
CA GLU A 175 -17.03 17.33 -6.92
C GLU A 175 -15.91 16.69 -6.08
N PRO A 176 -15.22 17.48 -5.23
CA PRO A 176 -14.02 17.04 -4.50
C PRO A 176 -14.23 15.83 -3.59
N ASP A 177 -15.45 15.65 -3.10
CA ASP A 177 -15.94 14.56 -2.24
C ASP A 177 -16.48 13.35 -3.04
N ASN A 178 -16.49 13.40 -4.37
CA ASN A 178 -16.86 12.28 -5.24
C ASN A 178 -15.61 11.60 -5.81
N PRO A 179 -15.35 10.31 -5.50
CA PRO A 179 -14.13 9.62 -5.94
C PRO A 179 -14.09 9.34 -7.46
N TRP A 180 -15.22 9.45 -8.15
CA TRP A 180 -15.34 9.23 -9.59
C TRP A 180 -15.05 10.48 -10.44
N LEU A 181 -15.24 11.67 -9.88
CA LEU A 181 -15.06 12.95 -10.57
C LEU A 181 -13.88 13.73 -9.99
N GLY A 182 -13.79 13.76 -8.65
CA GLY A 182 -12.78 14.48 -7.88
C GLY A 182 -12.82 15.99 -8.08
N ALA A 183 -11.82 16.66 -7.50
CA ALA A 183 -11.70 18.13 -7.51
C ALA A 183 -11.51 18.75 -8.90
N ARG A 184 -11.33 17.92 -9.94
CA ARG A 184 -11.13 18.36 -11.34
C ARG A 184 -12.31 18.01 -12.25
N GLY A 185 -13.34 17.32 -11.75
CA GLY A 185 -14.46 16.86 -12.59
C GLY A 185 -13.98 15.98 -13.75
N GLN A 186 -12.97 15.15 -13.49
CA GLN A 186 -12.33 14.33 -14.51
C GLN A 186 -13.14 13.05 -14.70
N THR A 187 -13.37 12.66 -15.95
CA THR A 187 -13.99 11.38 -16.30
C THR A 187 -13.24 10.19 -15.67
N SER A 188 -13.98 9.15 -15.31
CA SER A 188 -13.49 7.84 -14.93
C SER A 188 -14.06 6.78 -15.86
N ILE A 189 -13.19 5.87 -16.29
CA ILE A 189 -13.57 4.54 -16.74
C ILE A 189 -13.37 3.59 -15.56
N VAL A 190 -14.36 2.75 -15.30
CA VAL A 190 -14.33 1.71 -14.27
C VAL A 190 -14.55 0.36 -14.93
N ALA A 191 -13.69 -0.61 -14.65
CA ALA A 191 -13.80 -1.95 -15.19
C ALA A 191 -13.61 -3.01 -14.09
N PRO A 192 -14.36 -4.13 -14.13
CA PRO A 192 -14.29 -5.13 -13.09
C PRO A 192 -13.02 -5.98 -13.20
N LEU A 193 -12.57 -6.46 -12.04
CA LEU A 193 -11.57 -7.50 -11.80
C LEU A 193 -12.20 -8.60 -10.92
N ASP A 194 -11.46 -9.65 -10.57
CA ASP A 194 -11.99 -10.77 -9.77
C ASP A 194 -12.39 -10.33 -8.34
N THR A 195 -11.55 -9.53 -7.70
CA THR A 195 -11.72 -9.03 -6.31
C THR A 195 -11.58 -7.52 -6.25
N GLY A 196 -11.78 -6.80 -7.35
CA GLY A 196 -11.65 -5.35 -7.35
C GLY A 196 -12.22 -4.68 -8.58
N VAL A 197 -12.01 -3.37 -8.68
CA VAL A 197 -12.27 -2.60 -9.91
C VAL A 197 -11.06 -1.75 -10.26
N VAL A 198 -10.80 -1.57 -11.54
CA VAL A 198 -9.81 -0.59 -12.02
C VAL A 198 -10.53 0.70 -12.41
N GLN A 199 -10.08 1.82 -11.86
CA GLN A 199 -10.43 3.18 -12.24
C GLN A 199 -9.30 3.78 -13.08
N ALA A 200 -9.59 4.16 -14.32
CA ALA A 200 -8.62 4.72 -15.25
C ALA A 200 -9.16 5.94 -16.01
N GLY A 201 -8.25 6.74 -16.57
CA GLY A 201 -8.60 7.85 -17.47
C GLY A 201 -8.83 7.40 -18.92
N THR A 202 -8.31 6.24 -19.32
CA THR A 202 -8.38 5.68 -20.68
C THR A 202 -8.77 4.20 -20.66
N PRO A 203 -9.41 3.69 -21.73
CA PRO A 203 -9.77 2.28 -21.80
C PRO A 203 -8.54 1.38 -21.96
N GLN A 204 -7.46 1.87 -22.59
CA GLN A 204 -6.20 1.12 -22.73
C GLN A 204 -5.55 0.86 -21.37
N ALA A 205 -5.58 1.83 -20.46
CA ALA A 205 -4.99 1.66 -19.13
C ALA A 205 -5.82 0.71 -18.26
N ALA A 206 -7.16 0.78 -18.32
CA ALA A 206 -8.02 -0.21 -17.67
C ALA A 206 -7.82 -1.63 -18.25
N SER A 207 -7.72 -1.73 -19.57
CA SER A 207 -7.46 -2.99 -20.27
C SER A 207 -6.11 -3.60 -19.89
N LEU A 208 -5.06 -2.78 -19.75
CA LEU A 208 -3.74 -3.24 -19.31
C LEU A 208 -3.81 -3.94 -17.94
N VAL A 209 -4.59 -3.41 -17.00
CA VAL A 209 -4.81 -4.01 -15.68
C VAL A 209 -5.65 -5.29 -15.80
N GLN A 210 -6.74 -5.31 -16.59
CA GLN A 210 -7.52 -6.53 -16.82
C GLN A 210 -6.72 -7.67 -17.49
N GLN A 211 -5.67 -7.32 -18.22
CA GLN A 211 -4.79 -8.28 -18.89
C GLN A 211 -3.63 -8.74 -18.02
N ALA A 212 -3.32 -8.04 -16.92
CA ALA A 212 -2.32 -8.47 -15.95
C ALA A 212 -2.78 -9.79 -15.33
N ARG A 213 -2.26 -10.91 -15.86
CA ARG A 213 -2.48 -12.23 -15.28
C ARG A 213 -1.66 -12.33 -14.00
N LEU A 214 -2.12 -13.12 -13.04
CA LEU A 214 -1.42 -13.33 -11.76
C LEU A 214 0.06 -13.74 -11.95
N THR A 215 0.38 -14.48 -13.01
CA THR A 215 1.76 -14.92 -13.35
C THR A 215 2.63 -13.88 -14.06
N ASP A 216 2.04 -12.83 -14.63
CA ASP A 216 2.73 -11.71 -15.30
C ASP A 216 2.49 -10.40 -14.54
N SER A 217 2.34 -10.51 -13.23
CA SER A 217 2.10 -9.39 -12.32
C SER A 217 3.37 -8.87 -11.67
N LEU A 218 3.30 -7.67 -11.06
CA LEU A 218 4.38 -7.16 -10.22
C LEU A 218 4.64 -8.06 -9.01
N ALA A 219 3.58 -8.60 -8.39
CA ALA A 219 3.72 -9.47 -7.22
C ALA A 219 4.50 -10.77 -7.48
N ALA A 220 4.46 -11.27 -8.73
CA ALA A 220 5.17 -12.46 -9.18
C ALA A 220 6.52 -12.14 -9.83
N HIS A 221 6.94 -10.87 -9.92
CA HIS A 221 8.20 -10.51 -10.55
C HIS A 221 9.39 -10.98 -9.67
N PRO A 222 10.35 -11.77 -10.19
CA PRO A 222 11.48 -12.30 -9.41
C PRO A 222 12.31 -11.24 -8.69
N ALA A 223 12.55 -10.09 -9.33
CA ALA A 223 13.22 -8.94 -8.69
C ALA A 223 12.47 -8.36 -7.48
N LEU A 224 11.13 -8.50 -7.39
CA LEU A 224 10.32 -7.90 -6.32
C LEU A 224 9.83 -8.93 -5.30
N SER A 225 9.71 -10.21 -5.68
CA SER A 225 9.17 -11.27 -4.82
C SER A 225 9.93 -11.44 -3.50
N PRO A 226 11.27 -11.31 -3.41
CA PRO A 226 11.97 -11.39 -2.14
C PRO A 226 11.62 -10.25 -1.17
N ALA A 227 11.58 -9.00 -1.65
CA ALA A 227 11.18 -7.85 -0.84
C ALA A 227 9.74 -7.98 -0.33
N LEU A 228 8.83 -8.56 -1.12
CA LEU A 228 7.47 -8.88 -0.66
C LEU A 228 7.45 -10.01 0.37
N GLY A 229 8.29 -11.04 0.19
CA GLY A 229 8.42 -12.18 1.10
C GLY A 229 8.79 -11.74 2.50
N VAL A 230 9.87 -10.96 2.64
CA VAL A 230 10.35 -10.50 3.95
C VAL A 230 9.34 -9.59 4.67
N LEU A 231 8.61 -8.73 3.94
CA LEU A 231 7.56 -7.88 4.52
C LEU A 231 6.34 -8.71 4.97
N GLN A 232 5.92 -9.67 4.15
CA GLN A 232 4.83 -10.59 4.48
C GLN A 232 5.16 -11.40 5.72
N GLN A 233 6.39 -11.91 5.81
CA GLN A 233 6.83 -12.69 6.96
C GLN A 233 6.82 -11.85 8.24
N VAL A 234 7.34 -10.62 8.21
CA VAL A 234 7.26 -9.73 9.37
C VAL A 234 5.81 -9.51 9.79
N ALA A 235 4.91 -9.24 8.84
CA ALA A 235 3.49 -9.08 9.13
C ALA A 235 2.87 -10.32 9.82
N GLN A 236 3.32 -11.52 9.45
CA GLN A 236 2.87 -12.78 10.05
C GLN A 236 3.49 -13.04 11.43
N GLU A 237 4.77 -12.72 11.62
CA GLU A 237 5.53 -13.03 12.85
C GLU A 237 5.16 -12.12 14.03
N ASP A 238 4.97 -10.82 13.79
CA ASP A 238 4.75 -9.84 14.88
C ASP A 238 3.42 -9.07 14.76
N GLY A 239 2.59 -9.40 13.76
CA GLY A 239 1.30 -8.76 13.52
C GLY A 239 1.39 -7.35 12.91
N THR A 240 2.57 -6.95 12.42
CA THR A 240 2.77 -5.67 11.74
C THR A 240 1.89 -5.56 10.50
N ARG A 241 1.32 -4.38 10.25
CA ARG A 241 0.51 -4.10 9.06
C ARG A 241 1.18 -3.10 8.15
N VAL A 242 1.10 -3.31 6.84
CA VAL A 242 1.49 -2.29 5.87
C VAL A 242 0.32 -1.33 5.68
N ILE A 243 0.51 -0.07 6.03
CA ILE A 243 -0.52 0.98 5.85
C ILE A 243 -0.44 1.58 4.46
N GLN A 244 0.77 1.83 3.99
CA GLN A 244 1.04 2.37 2.65
C GLN A 244 2.43 1.94 2.22
N ALA A 245 2.64 1.82 0.91
CA ALA A 245 3.92 1.40 0.37
C ALA A 245 4.21 2.00 -1.00
N LEU A 246 5.50 2.07 -1.31
CA LEU A 246 6.10 2.58 -2.53
C LEU A 246 6.96 1.48 -3.14
N VAL A 247 6.70 1.10 -4.39
CA VAL A 247 7.61 0.23 -5.12
C VAL A 247 8.78 1.07 -5.63
N LEU A 248 9.99 0.52 -5.51
CA LEU A 248 11.25 1.12 -5.94
C LEU A 248 11.86 0.30 -7.07
N ARG A 249 12.32 0.98 -8.12
CA ARG A 249 13.29 0.47 -9.09
C ARG A 249 14.69 0.82 -8.66
N PRO A 250 15.72 0.11 -9.16
CA PRO A 250 17.12 0.49 -8.95
C PRO A 250 17.42 1.95 -9.25
N SER A 251 16.80 2.52 -10.30
CA SER A 251 16.92 3.95 -10.65
C SER A 251 16.39 4.91 -9.59
N ASP A 252 15.39 4.47 -8.82
CA ASP A 252 14.71 5.30 -7.82
C ASP A 252 15.55 5.45 -6.56
N LEU A 253 16.60 4.62 -6.39
CA LEU A 253 17.71 4.89 -5.47
C LEU A 253 19.05 5.05 -6.19
N ALA A 254 19.03 5.16 -7.52
CA ALA A 254 20.23 5.42 -8.28
C ALA A 254 20.62 6.86 -7.99
N LEU A 255 21.57 6.96 -7.06
CA LEU A 255 22.39 8.12 -6.79
C LEU A 255 22.75 8.74 -8.14
N GLU A 256 22.28 9.97 -8.39
CA GLU A 256 22.87 10.80 -9.43
C GLU A 256 24.38 10.78 -9.20
N PRO A 257 25.18 10.46 -10.22
CA PRO A 257 26.62 10.39 -10.03
C PRO A 257 27.13 11.81 -9.79
N ASP A 258 27.60 12.09 -8.58
CA ASP A 258 28.05 13.41 -8.15
C ASP A 258 29.28 13.89 -8.95
N THR A 259 29.96 12.96 -9.64
CA THR A 259 31.14 13.25 -10.46
C THR A 259 31.03 12.79 -11.92
N PRO A 260 31.75 13.45 -12.87
CA PRO A 260 31.86 12.99 -14.26
C PRO A 260 32.37 11.54 -14.41
N ALA A 261 33.18 11.04 -13.47
CA ALA A 261 33.73 9.69 -13.48
C ALA A 261 32.67 8.64 -13.13
N GLU A 262 31.78 8.94 -12.18
CA GLU A 262 30.68 8.06 -11.83
C GLU A 262 29.60 8.04 -12.92
N ARG A 263 29.36 9.18 -13.61
CA ARG A 263 28.50 9.22 -14.81
C ARG A 263 29.01 8.27 -15.91
N ALA A 264 30.32 8.25 -16.14
CA ALA A 264 30.95 7.34 -17.10
C ALA A 264 30.87 5.86 -16.65
N THR A 265 30.94 5.60 -15.35
CA THR A 265 30.81 4.26 -14.76
C THR A 265 29.38 3.74 -14.83
N GLN A 266 28.39 4.59 -14.55
CA GLN A 266 26.98 4.25 -14.65
C GLN A 266 26.53 4.03 -16.10
N ALA A 267 27.06 4.83 -17.04
CA ALA A 267 26.88 4.60 -18.47
C ALA A 267 27.48 3.26 -18.93
N ARG A 268 28.60 2.80 -18.31
CA ARG A 268 29.15 1.46 -18.53
C ARG A 268 28.34 0.36 -17.86
N LEU A 269 27.82 0.59 -16.64
CA LEU A 269 26.97 -0.35 -15.90
C LEU A 269 25.68 -0.70 -16.66
N ARG A 270 25.10 0.26 -17.40
CA ARG A 270 23.93 0.04 -18.26
C ARG A 270 24.22 -0.87 -19.47
N GLY A 271 25.47 -1.31 -19.68
CA GLY A 271 25.84 -2.16 -20.82
C GLY A 271 26.99 -3.15 -20.60
N ALA A 272 27.49 -3.36 -19.37
CA ALA A 272 28.65 -4.22 -19.10
C ALA A 272 28.35 -5.35 -18.09
N PRO A 273 28.86 -6.58 -18.29
CA PRO A 273 28.55 -7.70 -17.41
C PRO A 273 29.24 -7.69 -16.03
N ASN A 274 30.16 -6.76 -15.72
CA ASN A 274 30.84 -6.69 -14.42
C ASN A 274 31.43 -5.29 -14.15
N PRO A 275 30.93 -4.52 -13.17
CA PRO A 275 31.54 -3.24 -12.78
C PRO A 275 32.85 -3.39 -11.98
N PRO A 276 33.74 -2.38 -12.00
CA PRO A 276 34.85 -2.30 -11.06
C PRO A 276 34.35 -2.05 -9.63
N ALA A 277 35.00 -2.69 -8.65
CA ALA A 277 34.69 -2.56 -7.24
C ALA A 277 35.12 -1.17 -6.71
N GLU A 278 34.15 -0.36 -6.29
CA GLU A 278 34.41 0.77 -5.40
C GLU A 278 34.71 0.29 -3.97
N PRO A 279 35.34 1.12 -3.10
CA PRO A 279 35.63 0.71 -1.73
C PRO A 279 34.36 0.18 -1.05
N ALA A 280 34.42 -1.11 -0.71
CA ALA A 280 33.30 -1.83 -0.11
C ALA A 280 32.94 -1.20 1.24
N GLY A 281 31.66 -0.85 1.42
CA GLY A 281 31.11 -0.51 2.74
C GLY A 281 30.49 0.88 2.90
N GLU A 282 30.63 1.78 1.94
CA GLU A 282 30.05 3.14 2.04
C GLU A 282 28.71 3.32 1.32
N ARG A 283 28.33 2.43 0.38
CA ARG A 283 27.12 2.56 -0.42
C ARG A 283 26.25 1.30 -0.42
N VAL A 284 24.92 1.49 -0.55
CA VAL A 284 23.97 0.38 -0.72
C VAL A 284 24.36 -0.37 -2.01
N PRO A 285 24.64 -1.68 -1.96
CA PRO A 285 24.91 -2.48 -3.16
C PRO A 285 23.74 -2.40 -4.16
N PRO A 286 24.00 -2.58 -5.47
CA PRO A 286 22.94 -2.63 -6.48
C PRO A 286 21.90 -3.70 -6.13
N TYR A 287 20.65 -3.27 -6.01
CA TYR A 287 19.48 -4.13 -5.74
C TYR A 287 18.66 -4.30 -7.03
N GLU A 288 17.75 -5.26 -7.05
CA GLU A 288 16.95 -5.58 -8.25
C GLU A 288 15.60 -4.85 -8.26
N ALA A 289 14.92 -4.79 -7.11
CA ALA A 289 13.77 -3.93 -6.85
C ALA A 289 13.61 -3.77 -5.32
N GLY A 290 12.77 -2.83 -4.89
CA GLY A 290 12.56 -2.57 -3.48
C GLY A 290 11.16 -2.08 -3.15
N ILE A 291 10.88 -1.99 -1.85
CA ILE A 291 9.63 -1.47 -1.30
C ILE A 291 9.99 -0.61 -0.08
N VAL A 292 9.48 0.62 -0.05
CA VAL A 292 9.41 1.41 1.19
C VAL A 292 8.00 1.35 1.71
N ALA A 293 7.82 0.97 2.97
CA ALA A 293 6.53 0.75 3.58
C ALA A 293 6.39 1.54 4.88
N ASP A 294 5.21 2.13 5.07
CA ASP A 294 4.72 2.60 6.36
C ASP A 294 4.10 1.40 7.07
N LEU A 295 4.73 1.02 8.17
CA LEU A 295 4.38 -0.15 8.94
C LEU A 295 3.69 0.29 10.23
N GLN A 296 2.65 -0.43 10.62
CA GLN A 296 2.04 -0.31 11.93
C GLN A 296 2.40 -1.55 12.75
N GLY A 297 3.44 -1.42 13.57
CA GLY A 297 3.78 -2.39 14.59
C GLY A 297 2.87 -2.29 15.81
N SER A 298 2.99 -3.26 16.72
CA SER A 298 2.19 -3.33 17.96
C SER A 298 2.48 -2.20 18.95
N ARG A 299 3.65 -1.55 18.88
CA ARG A 299 4.07 -0.50 19.82
C ARG A 299 4.04 0.89 19.20
N ALA A 300 4.61 1.05 18.01
CA ALA A 300 4.72 2.33 17.32
C ALA A 300 4.61 2.14 15.79
N PRO A 301 4.33 3.22 15.05
CA PRO A 301 4.57 3.26 13.61
C PRO A 301 6.06 3.06 13.30
N GLU A 302 6.32 2.45 12.15
CA GLU A 302 7.66 2.10 11.69
C GLU A 302 7.81 2.36 10.19
N VAL A 303 9.04 2.56 9.75
CA VAL A 303 9.37 2.59 8.32
C VAL A 303 10.10 1.32 7.98
N GLY A 304 9.62 0.57 6.99
CA GLY A 304 10.32 -0.58 6.43
C GLY A 304 10.93 -0.24 5.08
N VAL A 305 12.21 -0.52 4.87
CA VAL A 305 12.85 -0.53 3.55
C VAL A 305 13.26 -1.96 3.24
N ALA A 306 12.54 -2.59 2.31
CA ALA A 306 12.80 -3.93 1.84
C ALA A 306 13.46 -3.88 0.46
N LEU A 307 14.65 -4.46 0.30
CA LEU A 307 15.40 -4.47 -0.96
C LEU A 307 15.72 -5.91 -1.35
N SER A 308 15.48 -6.27 -2.62
CA SER A 308 15.78 -7.58 -3.17
C SER A 308 17.17 -7.62 -3.83
N TYR A 309 17.85 -8.74 -3.67
CA TYR A 309 19.18 -9.03 -4.19
C TYR A 309 19.24 -10.46 -4.74
N ARG A 310 20.21 -10.73 -5.61
CA ARG A 310 20.48 -12.08 -6.10
C ARG A 310 21.08 -13.00 -5.04
N ASP A 311 21.80 -12.42 -4.09
CA ASP A 311 22.51 -13.17 -3.06
C ASP A 311 22.44 -12.46 -1.70
N CYS A 312 22.57 -13.27 -0.65
CA CYS A 312 22.42 -12.83 0.73
C CYS A 312 23.63 -12.05 1.24
N VAL A 313 24.78 -12.13 0.56
CA VAL A 313 25.98 -11.35 0.92
C VAL A 313 25.73 -9.88 0.59
N ALA A 314 25.24 -9.59 -0.62
CA ALA A 314 24.85 -8.26 -1.04
C ALA A 314 23.71 -7.70 -0.17
N ALA A 315 22.68 -8.51 0.11
CA ALA A 315 21.58 -8.11 0.98
C ALA A 315 22.04 -7.75 2.41
N THR A 316 22.93 -8.56 2.99
CA THR A 316 23.47 -8.30 4.33
C THR A 316 24.31 -7.03 4.35
N ALA A 317 25.19 -6.85 3.36
CA ALA A 317 26.00 -5.64 3.24
C ALA A 317 25.12 -4.38 3.10
N ALA A 318 24.03 -4.47 2.33
CA ALA A 318 23.04 -3.40 2.20
C ALA A 318 22.40 -3.02 3.54
N GLY A 319 22.00 -4.02 4.33
CA GLY A 319 21.40 -3.81 5.65
C GLY A 319 22.33 -3.08 6.62
N GLU A 320 23.59 -3.49 6.69
CA GLU A 320 24.59 -2.81 7.53
C GLU A 320 24.82 -1.36 7.10
N VAL A 321 24.86 -1.12 5.79
CA VAL A 321 25.03 0.21 5.24
C VAL A 321 23.83 1.11 5.57
N LEU A 322 22.59 0.61 5.40
CA LEU A 322 21.36 1.32 5.76
C LEU A 322 21.33 1.64 7.26
N ALA A 323 21.70 0.67 8.11
CA ALA A 323 21.77 0.87 9.56
C ALA A 323 22.74 1.99 9.94
N ARG A 324 23.96 1.98 9.37
CA ARG A 324 24.94 3.05 9.61
C ARG A 324 24.45 4.40 9.11
N ALA A 325 23.88 4.45 7.90
CA ALA A 325 23.37 5.70 7.31
C ALA A 325 22.29 6.35 8.19
N TRP A 326 21.36 5.56 8.71
CA TRP A 326 20.30 6.10 9.56
C TRP A 326 20.76 6.48 10.96
N GLN A 327 21.71 5.75 11.52
CA GLN A 327 22.35 6.14 12.79
C GLN A 327 23.13 7.46 12.66
N ALA A 328 23.80 7.69 11.52
CA ALA A 328 24.56 8.91 11.27
C ALA A 328 23.68 10.12 10.89
N GLY A 329 22.63 9.90 10.09
CA GLY A 329 21.77 10.96 9.57
C GLY A 329 20.69 11.46 10.53
N ASN A 330 20.37 10.70 11.58
CA ASN A 330 19.27 10.98 12.53
C ASN A 330 17.97 11.48 11.85
N PRO A 331 17.28 10.63 11.07
CA PRO A 331 16.04 11.03 10.37
C PRO A 331 14.91 11.47 11.33
N ALA A 332 14.99 11.14 12.63
CA ALA A 332 14.07 11.69 13.64
C ALA A 332 14.39 13.14 14.04
N GLY A 333 15.64 13.58 13.91
CA GLY A 333 16.01 15.00 14.08
C GLY A 333 15.50 15.89 12.94
N SER A 334 15.23 15.31 11.77
CA SER A 334 14.55 15.98 10.65
C SER A 334 13.02 15.79 10.67
N ALA A 335 12.51 14.83 11.45
CA ALA A 335 11.08 14.74 11.74
C ALA A 335 10.65 15.97 12.56
N ARG A 336 9.68 16.70 12.00
CA ARG A 336 9.10 17.87 12.65
C ARG A 336 7.83 17.47 13.37
N GLU A 337 7.60 18.05 14.53
CA GLU A 337 6.27 18.06 15.14
C GLU A 337 5.24 18.66 14.16
N PRO A 338 3.93 18.42 14.35
CA PRO A 338 2.88 19.05 13.53
C PRO A 338 2.97 20.59 13.46
N GLN A 339 3.68 21.21 14.40
CA GLN A 339 3.92 22.66 14.50
C GLN A 339 5.26 23.11 13.88
N GLY A 340 5.99 22.22 13.21
CA GLY A 340 7.21 22.53 12.48
C GLY A 340 8.50 22.58 13.31
N ARG A 341 8.46 22.23 14.60
CA ARG A 341 9.63 22.18 15.49
C ARG A 341 10.37 20.83 15.35
N PRO A 342 11.71 20.81 15.34
CA PRO A 342 12.47 19.56 15.40
C PRO A 342 12.17 18.82 16.70
N ARG A 343 11.94 17.51 16.63
CA ARG A 343 11.82 16.68 17.84
C ARG A 343 13.21 16.40 18.41
N ALA A 344 13.58 17.12 19.47
CA ALA A 344 14.92 17.07 20.05
C ALA A 344 15.27 15.74 20.75
N ASP A 345 14.27 14.92 21.12
CA ASP A 345 14.46 13.72 21.96
C ASP A 345 13.98 12.40 21.31
N ALA A 346 13.67 12.41 20.01
CA ALA A 346 13.17 11.22 19.33
C ALA A 346 14.31 10.21 19.09
N THR A 347 14.29 9.10 19.84
CA THR A 347 15.24 7.99 19.66
C THR A 347 14.74 7.05 18.57
N VAL A 348 15.54 6.83 17.52
CA VAL A 348 15.24 5.86 16.47
C VAL A 348 15.99 4.57 16.73
N THR A 349 15.26 3.45 16.72
CA THR A 349 15.87 2.11 16.69
C THR A 349 15.84 1.60 15.26
N VAL A 350 16.97 1.03 14.82
CA VAL A 350 17.06 0.34 13.53
C VAL A 350 17.22 -1.15 13.77
N SER A 351 16.38 -1.97 13.15
CA SER A 351 16.55 -3.42 13.10
C SER A 351 16.73 -3.87 11.65
N ILE A 352 17.71 -4.73 11.41
CA ILE A 352 18.01 -5.30 10.10
C ILE A 352 17.68 -6.78 10.11
N THR A 353 17.04 -7.26 9.06
CA THR A 353 16.80 -8.69 8.84
C THR A 353 17.14 -9.03 7.39
N THR A 354 18.04 -9.99 7.20
CA THR A 354 18.30 -10.57 5.87
C THR A 354 17.64 -11.94 5.82
N ARG A 355 16.98 -12.26 4.70
CA ARG A 355 16.40 -13.57 4.46
C ARG A 355 16.67 -14.06 3.05
N GLU A 356 16.82 -15.37 2.95
CA GLU A 356 16.79 -16.09 1.69
C GLU A 356 15.34 -16.39 1.34
N GLU A 357 14.99 -16.17 0.08
CA GLU A 357 13.67 -16.31 -0.51
C GLU A 357 13.78 -17.18 -1.78
N GLN A 358 12.65 -17.65 -2.31
CA GLN A 358 12.66 -18.58 -3.45
C GLN A 358 13.43 -18.03 -4.68
N ASP A 359 13.34 -16.72 -4.93
CA ASP A 359 13.90 -16.07 -6.12
C ASP A 359 15.13 -15.18 -5.82
N GLY A 360 15.73 -15.29 -4.62
CA GLY A 360 16.91 -14.49 -4.25
C GLY A 360 17.01 -14.26 -2.76
N CYS A 361 17.58 -13.13 -2.35
CA CYS A 361 17.60 -12.71 -0.96
C CYS A 361 16.99 -11.33 -0.80
N ALA A 362 16.43 -11.04 0.36
CA ALA A 362 15.95 -9.72 0.71
C ALA A 362 16.60 -9.24 2.00
N VAL A 363 16.81 -7.94 2.08
CA VAL A 363 17.06 -7.25 3.34
C VAL A 363 15.85 -6.39 3.66
N LEU A 364 15.42 -6.43 4.91
CA LEU A 364 14.45 -5.51 5.48
C LEU A 364 15.11 -4.72 6.60
N ALA A 365 15.12 -3.41 6.43
CA ALA A 365 15.62 -2.48 7.40
C ALA A 365 14.42 -1.70 7.98
N ARG A 366 14.12 -1.89 9.27
CA ARG A 366 12.99 -1.26 9.96
C ARG A 366 13.50 -0.14 10.86
N LEU A 367 12.88 1.03 10.76
CA LEU A 367 13.09 2.15 11.68
C LEU A 367 11.87 2.33 12.56
N THR A 368 12.09 2.40 13.87
CA THR A 368 11.05 2.68 14.86
C THR A 368 11.40 3.93 15.65
N GLU A 369 10.51 4.92 15.66
CA GLU A 369 10.64 6.09 16.54
C GLU A 369 10.03 5.79 17.91
N ALA A 370 10.82 5.91 18.98
CA ALA A 370 10.32 5.75 20.33
C ALA A 370 9.29 6.84 20.68
N GLY A 371 8.10 6.44 21.13
CA GLY A 371 7.04 7.37 21.50
C GLY A 371 6.26 7.97 20.32
N GLY A 372 6.39 7.41 19.11
CA GLY A 372 5.64 7.85 17.93
C GLY A 372 4.12 7.81 18.14
N GLU A 373 3.43 8.83 17.65
CA GLU A 373 1.97 8.90 17.69
C GLU A 373 1.40 7.92 16.65
N ARG A 374 0.49 7.02 17.06
CA ARG A 374 -0.07 6.00 16.14
C ARG A 374 -0.85 6.56 14.95
N SER A 375 -1.28 7.82 15.02
CA SER A 375 -2.08 8.48 13.99
C SER A 375 -1.26 8.97 12.78
N ALA A 376 0.08 8.94 12.86
CA ALA A 376 0.97 9.43 11.81
C ALA A 376 2.32 8.72 11.83
N ASN A 377 3.09 8.81 10.75
CA ASN A 377 4.47 8.34 10.72
C ASN A 377 5.35 9.41 10.07
N PRO A 378 5.79 10.42 10.85
CA PRO A 378 6.55 11.54 10.30
C PRO A 378 7.89 11.13 9.69
N VAL A 379 8.46 10.00 10.13
CA VAL A 379 9.65 9.41 9.51
C VAL A 379 9.32 8.89 8.12
N PHE A 380 8.22 8.16 7.97
CA PHE A 380 7.75 7.73 6.65
C PHE A 380 7.43 8.92 5.74
N ASP A 381 6.75 9.93 6.26
CA ASP A 381 6.38 11.13 5.51
C ASP A 381 7.64 11.85 4.98
N ALA A 382 8.70 11.93 5.78
CA ALA A 382 9.99 12.47 5.37
C ALA A 382 10.65 11.61 4.27
N VAL A 383 10.62 10.29 4.40
CA VAL A 383 11.17 9.36 3.39
C VAL A 383 10.37 9.41 2.08
N ALA A 384 9.05 9.39 2.13
CA ALA A 384 8.18 9.49 0.96
C ALA A 384 8.36 10.84 0.25
N THR A 385 8.43 11.95 1.01
CA THR A 385 8.69 13.29 0.47
C THR A 385 10.07 13.38 -0.16
N ALA A 386 11.08 12.75 0.43
CA ALA A 386 12.41 12.65 -0.14
C ALA A 386 12.39 11.92 -1.48
N ILE A 387 11.68 10.79 -1.58
CA ILE A 387 11.53 10.03 -2.83
C ILE A 387 10.81 10.87 -3.90
N ASP A 388 9.71 11.53 -3.54
CA ASP A 388 8.95 12.38 -4.49
C ASP A 388 9.75 13.56 -5.03
N ASN A 389 10.73 14.06 -4.28
CA ASN A 389 11.60 15.17 -4.68
C ASN A 389 12.92 14.72 -5.32
N ASP A 390 13.09 13.41 -5.58
CA ASP A 390 14.38 12.80 -5.96
C ASP A 390 15.51 13.16 -4.96
N ASP A 391 15.17 13.51 -3.72
CA ASP A 391 16.06 13.99 -2.67
C ASP A 391 16.40 12.88 -1.67
N LEU A 392 17.03 11.83 -2.17
CA LEU A 392 17.31 10.60 -1.42
C LEU A 392 18.46 10.76 -0.42
N ARG A 393 18.77 11.99 -0.01
CA ARG A 393 19.75 12.30 1.04
C ARG A 393 19.42 11.62 2.37
N ILE A 394 18.14 11.38 2.65
CA ILE A 394 17.70 10.61 3.83
C ILE A 394 18.13 9.13 3.76
N LEU A 395 18.50 8.66 2.57
CA LEU A 395 19.10 7.36 2.31
C LEU A 395 20.59 7.48 1.93
N ARG A 396 21.21 8.68 1.95
CA ARG A 396 22.65 8.90 1.70
C ARG A 396 23.49 8.47 2.91
N LEU A 397 24.00 7.25 2.85
CA LEU A 397 25.39 6.93 2.53
C LEU A 397 26.41 8.11 2.66
N ALA A 398 27.17 8.11 3.77
CA ALA A 398 28.34 8.92 4.11
C ALA A 398 28.17 10.44 4.37
N PRO A 399 28.93 11.02 5.33
CA PRO A 399 28.89 12.45 5.61
C PRO A 399 29.45 13.24 4.43
N THR A 400 28.76 14.30 4.04
CA THR A 400 29.38 15.36 3.25
C THR A 400 30.54 15.93 4.05
N ALA A 401 31.77 15.63 3.62
CA ALA A 401 32.93 16.37 4.08
C ALA A 401 32.71 17.87 3.76
N PRO A 402 33.16 18.78 4.64
CA PRO A 402 32.87 20.21 4.55
C PRO A 402 33.45 20.89 3.30
#